data_AF-A0A376PNS0-F1
#
_entry.id   AF-A0A376PNS0-F1
#
_cell.length_a   1.000
_cell.length_b   1.000
_cell.length_c   1.000
_cell.angle_alpha   90.00
_cell.angle_beta   90.00
_cell.angle_gamma   90.00
#
_symmetry.space_group_name_H-M   'P 1'
#
loop_
_entity.id
_entity.type
_entity.pdbx_description
1 polymer ?
#
loop_
_entity_poly.entity_id
_entity_poly.type
_entity_poly.pdbx_seq_one_letter_code
_entity_poly.pdbx_strand_id
1 'polypeptide(L)' 'MADIATMRMKALHFWDKHGISAASEAFGVSCRTLYWWRQLLNKEGPEGLIRTVRHLWCDEKNTGIPMC' A
#
# COMPACT_ATOMS: atom_id res chain seq x y z
N MET A 1 -15.28 5.78 -8.29
CA MET A 1 -14.01 5.02 -8.30
C MET A 1 -12.81 5.89 -7.90
N ALA A 2 -12.94 6.79 -6.92
CA ALA A 2 -11.84 7.65 -6.45
C ALA A 2 -11.33 7.25 -5.04
N ASP A 3 -12.13 6.53 -4.27
CA ASP A 3 -11.91 6.30 -2.84
C ASP A 3 -10.59 5.55 -2.55
N ILE A 4 -10.32 4.47 -3.29
CA ILE A 4 -9.15 3.61 -3.05
C ILE A 4 -7.84 4.30 -3.44
N ALA A 5 -7.82 5.07 -4.54
CA ALA A 5 -6.63 5.80 -4.96
C ALA A 5 -6.28 6.90 -3.97
N THR A 6 -7.28 7.64 -3.49
CA THR A 6 -7.12 8.65 -2.45
C THR A 6 -6.63 8.03 -1.14
N MET A 7 -7.16 6.85 -0.74
CA MET A 7 -6.70 6.15 0.45
C MET A 7 -5.22 5.74 0.35
N ARG A 8 -4.79 5.20 -0.80
CA ARG A 8 -3.39 4.84 -1.04
C ARG A 8 -2.45 6.03 -1.01
N MET A 9 -2.84 7.14 -1.64
CA MET A 9 -2.04 8.38 -1.59
C MET A 9 -1.94 8.90 -0.15
N LYS A 10 -3.03 8.88 0.63
CA LYS A 10 -3.00 9.25 2.05
C LYS A 10 -2.06 8.34 2.85
N ALA A 11 -2.10 7.04 2.62
CA ALA A 11 -1.21 6.08 3.29
C ALA A 11 0.27 6.32 2.96
N LEU A 12 0.60 6.58 1.69
CA LEU A 12 1.97 6.90 1.29
C LEU A 12 2.44 8.23 1.90
N HIS A 13 1.56 9.23 1.98
CA HIS A 13 1.89 10.53 2.58
C HIS A 13 2.05 10.44 4.10
N PHE A 14 1.29 9.55 4.75
CA PHE A 14 1.43 9.25 6.16
C PHE A 14 2.71 8.46 6.45
N TRP A 15 3.07 7.50 5.59
CA TRP A 15 4.35 6.80 5.67
C TRP A 15 5.53 7.77 5.62
N ASP A 16 5.52 8.77 4.73
CA ASP A 16 6.60 9.76 4.65
C ASP A 16 6.86 10.49 5.98
N LYS A 17 5.80 10.78 6.74
CA LYS A 17 5.89 11.50 8.03
C LYS A 17 6.12 10.61 9.25
N HIS A 18 5.52 9.42 9.28
CA HIS A 18 5.46 8.57 10.49
C HIS A 18 6.20 7.24 10.37
N GLY A 19 6.66 6.86 9.17
CA GLY A 19 7.30 5.57 8.93
C GLY A 19 6.33 4.45 8.54
N ILE A 20 6.90 3.34 8.07
CA ILE A 20 6.14 2.25 7.43
C ILE A 20 5.29 1.48 8.42
N SER A 21 5.79 1.27 9.64
CA SER A 21 5.07 0.54 10.70
C SER A 21 3.84 1.30 11.16
N ALA A 22 3.95 2.62 11.35
CA ALA A 22 2.82 3.47 11.73
C ALA A 22 1.77 3.53 10.62
N ALA A 23 2.19 3.61 9.34
CA ALA A 23 1.26 3.55 8.21
C ALA A 23 0.59 2.18 8.08
N SER A 24 1.31 1.09 8.34
CA SER A 24 0.76 -0.27 8.33
C SER A 24 -0.34 -0.43 9.38
N GLU A 25 -0.11 0.09 10.59
CA GLU A 25 -1.07 0.03 11.70
C GLU A 25 -2.27 0.96 11.46
N ALA A 26 -2.04 2.19 11.01
CA ALA A 26 -3.10 3.18 10.79
C ALA A 26 -4.04 2.83 9.61
N PHE A 27 -3.52 2.17 8.58
CA PHE A 27 -4.29 1.83 7.38
C PHE A 27 -4.66 0.34 7.29
N GLY A 28 -4.18 -0.50 8.23
CA GLY A 28 -4.45 -1.94 8.25
C GLY A 28 -3.92 -2.69 7.03
N VAL A 29 -2.85 -2.18 6.40
CA VAL A 29 -2.24 -2.78 5.20
C VAL A 29 -0.82 -3.23 5.49
N SER A 30 -0.42 -4.39 4.98
CA SER A 30 0.91 -4.93 5.23
C SER A 30 2.02 -4.01 4.69
N CYS A 31 3.17 -3.97 5.36
CA CYS A 31 4.37 -3.25 4.91
C CYS A 31 4.74 -3.56 3.45
N ARG A 32 4.57 -4.84 3.02
CA ARG A 32 4.79 -5.28 1.64
C ARG A 32 3.91 -4.54 0.64
N THR A 33 2.63 -4.36 0.97
CA THR A 33 1.65 -3.63 0.15
C THR A 33 2.02 -2.15 0.04
N LEU A 34 2.42 -1.52 1.13
CA LEU A 34 2.89 -0.12 1.12
C LEU A 34 4.14 0.04 0.24
N TYR A 35 5.12 -0.86 0.38
CA TYR A 35 6.33 -0.83 -0.44
C TYR A 35 6.03 -1.00 -1.93
N TRP A 36 5.10 -1.91 -2.27
CA TRP A 36 4.59 -2.10 -3.62
C TRP A 36 3.93 -0.84 -4.19
N TRP A 37 3.10 -0.16 -3.41
CA TRP A 37 2.47 1.10 -3.81
C TRP A 37 3.50 2.18 -4.14
N ARG A 38 4.58 2.29 -3.37
CA ARG A 38 5.67 3.24 -3.64
C ARG A 38 6.46 2.88 -4.89
N GLN A 39 6.70 1.59 -5.14
CA GLN A 39 7.32 1.16 -6.40
C GLN A 39 6.47 1.50 -7.61
N LEU A 40 5.15 1.27 -7.52
CA LEU A 40 4.24 1.66 -8.60
C LEU A 40 4.20 3.17 -8.82
N LEU A 41 4.20 3.96 -7.73
CA LEU A 41 4.27 5.41 -7.84
C LEU A 41 5.53 5.86 -8.57
N ASN A 42 6.68 5.22 -8.32
CA ASN A 42 7.93 5.56 -8.98
C ASN A 42 7.95 5.12 -10.46
N LYS A 43 7.37 3.95 -10.77
CA LYS A 43 7.41 3.36 -12.11
C LYS A 43 6.37 3.93 -13.08
N GLU A 44 5.15 4.13 -12.60
CA GLU A 44 3.97 4.47 -13.43
C GLU A 44 3.27 5.75 -12.95
N GLY A 45 3.84 6.44 -11.95
CA GLY A 45 3.22 7.63 -11.39
C GLY A 45 1.93 7.33 -10.61
N PRO A 46 1.14 8.37 -10.28
CA PRO A 46 -0.12 8.21 -9.55
C PRO A 46 -1.17 7.38 -10.30
N GLU A 47 -1.04 7.20 -11.62
CA GLU A 47 -1.97 6.40 -12.43
C GLU A 47 -1.82 4.88 -12.17
N GLY A 48 -0.59 4.42 -11.90
CA GLY A 48 -0.34 3.02 -11.54
C GLY A 48 -1.05 2.59 -10.24
N LEU A 49 -1.17 3.51 -9.28
CA LEU A 49 -1.90 3.29 -8.03
C LEU A 49 -3.41 3.12 -8.23
N ILE A 50 -3.98 3.69 -9.30
CA ILE A 50 -5.40 3.58 -9.64
C ILE A 50 -5.68 2.24 -10.33
N ARG A 51 -4.75 1.73 -11.15
CA ARG A 51 -4.94 0.50 -11.95
C ARG A 51 -4.85 -0.80 -11.15
N THR A 52 -4.11 -0.81 -10.04
CA THR A 52 -3.74 -2.03 -9.30
C THR A 52 -4.79 -2.60 -8.35
N VAL A 53 -6.00 -2.03 -8.30
CA VAL A 53 -7.12 -2.58 -7.50
C VAL A 53 -7.47 -4.03 -7.82
N ARG A 54 -7.12 -4.52 -9.02
CA ARG A 54 -7.46 -5.88 -9.47
C ARG A 54 -6.53 -7.00 -9.02
N HIS A 55 -5.31 -6.71 -8.58
CA HIS A 55 -4.28 -7.74 -8.33
C HIS A 55 -3.93 -7.97 -6.85
N LEU A 56 -4.33 -7.03 -5.97
CA LEU A 56 -3.93 -7.02 -4.55
C LEU A 56 -4.81 -7.88 -3.62
N TRP A 57 -5.94 -8.41 -4.10
CA TRP A 57 -6.79 -9.30 -3.30
C TRP A 57 -6.35 -10.77 -3.35
N CYS A 58 -5.28 -11.09 -4.10
CA CYS A 58 -4.79 -12.47 -4.29
C CYS A 58 -3.54 -12.83 -3.45
N ASP A 59 -3.11 -11.97 -2.52
CA ASP A 59 -1.96 -12.24 -1.63
C ASP A 59 -2.39 -12.54 -0.18
N GLU A 60 -3.69 -12.73 0.10
CA GLU A 60 -4.18 -13.07 1.46
C GLU A 60 -3.82 -14.52 1.87
N LYS A 61 -3.27 -15.34 0.97
CA LYS A 61 -3.04 -16.77 1.24
C LYS A 61 -1.59 -17.23 1.29
N ASN A 62 -0.59 -16.35 1.26
CA ASN A 62 0.79 -16.85 1.29
C ASN A 62 1.82 -15.90 1.91
N THR A 63 1.77 -15.71 3.23
CA THR A 63 2.99 -15.57 4.04
C THR A 63 2.69 -15.94 5.49
N GLY A 64 2.84 -17.21 5.83
CA GLY A 64 3.14 -17.58 7.21
C GLY A 64 4.56 -17.16 7.54
N ILE A 65 4.77 -16.01 8.18
CA ILE A 65 5.99 -15.61 8.91
C ILE A 65 5.55 -14.64 10.04
N PRO A 66 6.04 -14.80 11.29
CA PRO A 66 5.41 -14.26 12.49
C PRO A 66 5.63 -12.75 12.68
N MET A 67 4.71 -12.16 13.46
CA MET A 67 4.85 -10.82 14.01
C MET A 67 6.13 -10.72 14.87
N CYS A 68 7.01 -9.80 14.50
CA CYS A 68 7.94 -9.15 15.41
C CYS A 68 7.57 -7.67 15.47
#